data_AF-A0A976LFB6-F1
#
_entry.id   AF-A0A976LFB6-F1
#
_cell.length_a   1.000
_cell.length_b   1.000
_cell.length_c   1.000
_cell.angle_alpha   90.00
_cell.angle_beta   90.00
_cell.angle_gamma   90.00
#
_symmetry.space_group_name_H-M   'P 1'
#
loop_
_entity.id
_entity.type
_entity.pdbx_description
1 polymer ?
#
loop_
_entity_poly.entity_id
_entity_poly.type
_entity_poly.pdbx_seq_one_letter_code
_entity_poly.pdbx_strand_id
1 'polypeptide(L)'
;MADSASAQEATGGADTRTLVELTRFLGAGLVVIGAAMGIGRLAASAYESMARQPEVAGTIQTAMIIAAALIEGFTFYALLICQSGK
;
A
#
# COMPACT_ATOMS: atom_id res chain seq x y z
N MET A 1 27.16 -22.58 -16.09
CA MET A 1 26.83 -22.35 -14.68
C MET A 1 25.31 -22.22 -14.63
N ALA A 2 24.64 -23.36 -14.48
CA ALA A 2 23.18 -23.45 -14.46
C ALA A 2 22.72 -23.17 -13.03
N ASP A 3 22.01 -22.06 -12.81
CA ASP A 3 21.39 -21.77 -11.51
C ASP A 3 19.90 -22.10 -11.58
N SER A 4 19.60 -23.29 -11.05
CA SER A 4 18.35 -23.77 -10.44
C SER A 4 17.01 -23.13 -10.85
N ALA A 5 16.70 -23.13 -12.15
CA ALA A 5 15.32 -23.23 -12.61
C ALA A 5 14.81 -24.67 -12.40
N SER A 6 13.63 -24.79 -11.78
CA SER A 6 12.82 -26.00 -11.50
C SER A 6 13.19 -26.87 -10.29
N ALA A 7 12.52 -26.62 -9.16
CA ALA A 7 12.02 -27.66 -8.25
C ALA A 7 10.96 -27.05 -7.30
N GLN A 8 9.71 -26.95 -7.76
CA GLN A 8 8.59 -26.84 -6.83
C GLN A 8 8.34 -28.25 -6.28
N GLU A 9 8.91 -28.55 -5.12
CA GLU A 9 8.58 -29.78 -4.40
C GLU A 9 7.23 -29.60 -3.69
N ALA A 10 6.23 -30.34 -4.15
CA ALA A 10 5.02 -30.57 -3.37
C ALA A 10 5.35 -31.57 -2.25
N THR A 11 5.48 -31.08 -1.01
CA THR A 11 5.53 -31.96 0.17
C THR A 11 4.49 -31.52 1.19
N GLY A 12 3.61 -32.47 1.53
CA GLY A 12 2.57 -32.31 2.53
C GLY A 12 3.15 -32.17 3.92
N GLY A 13 3.20 -30.92 4.37
CA GLY A 13 3.53 -30.44 5.70
C GLY A 13 3.39 -28.93 5.65
N ALA A 14 2.93 -28.26 6.70
CA ALA A 14 2.87 -26.80 6.70
C ALA A 14 4.31 -26.27 6.60
N ASP A 15 4.80 -26.06 5.38
CA ASP A 15 6.12 -25.52 5.11
C ASP A 15 6.15 -24.13 5.73
N THR A 16 7.07 -23.92 6.69
CA THR A 16 7.29 -22.63 7.35
C THR A 16 7.45 -21.52 6.33
N ARG A 17 7.98 -21.81 5.14
CA ARG A 17 8.04 -20.85 4.02
C ARG A 17 6.65 -20.44 3.54
N THR A 18 5.71 -21.36 3.37
CA THR A 18 4.34 -21.04 2.97
C THR A 18 3.64 -20.13 3.99
N LEU A 19 3.86 -20.34 5.29
CA LEU A 19 3.32 -19.46 6.34
C LEU A 19 3.96 -18.06 6.31
N VAL A 20 5.27 -17.97 6.06
CA VAL A 20 5.97 -16.69 5.90
C VAL A 20 5.47 -15.95 4.66
N GLU A 21 5.26 -16.63 3.53
CA GLU A 21 4.71 -16.02 2.32
C GLU A 21 3.26 -15.55 2.51
N LEU A 22 2.42 -16.36 3.18
CA LEU A 22 1.03 -15.97 3.47
C LEU A 22 0.96 -14.70 4.33
N THR A 23 1.80 -14.61 5.36
CA THR A 23 1.83 -13.44 6.26
C THR A 23 2.32 -12.18 5.53
N ARG A 24 3.24 -12.30 4.56
CA ARG A 24 3.65 -11.19 3.68
C ARG A 24 2.49 -10.65 2.85
N PHE A 25 1.74 -11.52 2.18
CA PHE A 25 0.59 -11.10 1.36
C PHE A 25 -0.55 -10.52 2.20
N LEU A 26 -0.81 -11.09 3.38
CA LEU A 26 -1.79 -10.53 4.31
C LEU A 26 -1.37 -9.15 4.80
N GLY A 27 -0.10 -8.97 5.19
CA GLY A 27 0.44 -7.68 5.59
C GLY A 27 0.31 -6.63 4.48
N ALA A 28 0.69 -6.99 3.25
CA ALA A 28 0.55 -6.12 2.09
C ALA A 28 -0.93 -5.73 1.83
N GLY A 29 -1.84 -6.70 1.90
CA GLY A 29 -3.28 -6.44 1.73
C GLY A 29 -3.83 -5.46 2.76
N LEU A 30 -3.46 -5.61 4.04
CA LEU A 30 -3.87 -4.70 5.11
C LEU A 30 -3.32 -3.28 4.90
N VAL A 31 -2.06 -3.15 4.48
CA VAL A 31 -1.45 -1.86 4.16
C VAL A 31 -2.23 -1.16 3.04
N VAL A 32 -2.54 -1.87 1.95
CA VAL A 32 -3.31 -1.32 0.82
C VAL A 32 -4.70 -0.87 1.25
N ILE A 33 -5.41 -1.66 2.05
CA ILE A 33 -6.74 -1.30 2.54
C ILE A 33 -6.68 -0.01 3.39
N GLY A 34 -5.71 0.07 4.30
CA GLY A 34 -5.52 1.27 5.14
C GLY A 34 -5.21 2.51 4.31
N ALA A 35 -4.32 2.39 3.32
CA ALA A 35 -3.96 3.48 2.42
C ALA A 35 -5.16 3.96 1.57
N ALA A 36 -5.90 3.02 0.97
CA ALA A 36 -7.07 3.31 0.16
C ALA A 36 -8.16 4.05 0.97
N MET A 37 -8.40 3.62 2.21
CA MET A 37 -9.33 4.30 3.11
C MET A 37 -8.85 5.70 3.49
N GLY A 38 -7.55 5.88 3.77
CA GLY A 38 -6.96 7.17 4.12
C GLY A 38 -7.05 8.18 2.99
N ILE A 39 -6.55 7.83 1.81
CA ILE A 39 -6.57 8.69 0.61
C ILE A 39 -8.01 8.93 0.15
N GLY A 40 -8.88 7.93 0.18
CA GLY A 40 -10.28 8.08 -0.20
C GLY A 40 -11.01 9.13 0.64
N ARG A 41 -10.84 9.09 1.98
CA ARG A 41 -11.42 10.10 2.88
C ARG A 41 -10.80 11.49 2.69
N LEU A 42 -9.48 11.56 2.54
CA LEU A 42 -8.77 12.81 2.25
C LEU A 42 -9.33 13.47 0.99
N ALA A 43 -9.37 12.72 -0.13
CA ALA A 43 -9.86 13.21 -1.42
C ALA A 43 -11.33 13.65 -1.32
N ALA A 44 -12.21 12.84 -0.73
CA ALA A 44 -13.62 13.20 -0.55
C ALA A 44 -13.79 14.53 0.20
N SER A 45 -13.11 14.69 1.35
CA SER A 45 -13.19 15.92 2.16
C SER A 45 -12.62 17.14 1.43
N ALA A 46 -11.56 16.96 0.65
CA ALA A 46 -10.97 18.02 -0.15
C ALA A 46 -11.91 18.44 -1.29
N TYR A 47 -12.50 17.49 -2.02
CA TYR A 47 -13.46 17.78 -3.08
C TYR A 47 -14.71 18.51 -2.56
N GLU A 48 -15.26 18.07 -1.43
CA GLU A 48 -16.39 18.77 -0.80
C GLU A 48 -16.01 20.21 -0.41
N SER A 49 -14.83 20.39 0.18
CA SER A 49 -14.34 21.73 0.58
C SER A 49 -14.12 22.64 -0.63
N MET A 50 -13.54 22.12 -1.72
CA MET A 50 -13.33 22.86 -2.97
C MET A 50 -14.65 23.23 -3.65
N ALA A 51 -15.66 22.35 -3.59
CA ALA A 51 -16.99 22.63 -4.12
C ALA A 51 -17.71 23.74 -3.33
N ARG A 52 -17.51 23.80 -2.01
CA ARG A 52 -18.11 24.83 -1.14
C ARG A 52 -17.41 26.19 -1.21
N GLN A 53 -16.09 26.19 -1.46
CA GLN A 53 -15.26 27.39 -1.49
C GLN A 53 -14.32 27.36 -2.71
N PRO A 54 -14.85 27.63 -3.91
CA PRO A 54 -14.07 27.54 -5.15
C PRO A 54 -12.90 28.54 -5.19
N GLU A 55 -12.98 29.64 -4.44
CA GLU A 55 -11.96 30.71 -4.38
C GLU A 55 -10.63 30.21 -3.81
N VAL A 56 -10.67 29.20 -2.93
CA VAL A 56 -9.48 28.60 -2.29
C VAL A 56 -9.19 27.20 -2.79
N ALA A 57 -9.82 26.76 -3.88
CA ALA A 57 -9.72 25.39 -4.36
C ALA A 57 -8.28 24.98 -4.71
N GLY A 58 -7.49 25.87 -5.31
CA GLY A 58 -6.08 25.61 -5.63
C GLY A 58 -5.22 25.37 -4.38
N THR A 59 -5.48 26.09 -3.30
CA THR A 59 -4.79 25.91 -2.01
C THR A 59 -5.17 24.57 -1.37
N ILE A 60 -6.46 24.21 -1.39
CA ILE A 60 -6.95 22.92 -0.89
C ILE A 60 -6.34 21.76 -1.69
N GLN A 61 -6.32 21.87 -3.02
CA GLN A 61 -5.71 20.86 -3.90
C GLN A 61 -4.23 20.68 -3.58
N THR A 62 -3.49 21.77 -3.39
CA THR A 62 -2.06 21.71 -3.05
C THR A 62 -1.84 20.99 -1.71
N ALA A 63 -2.60 21.36 -0.67
CA ALA A 63 -2.52 20.70 0.63
C ALA A 63 -2.91 19.22 0.56
N MET A 64 -3.94 18.88 -0.22
CA MET A 64 -4.39 17.50 -0.46
C MET A 64 -3.29 16.68 -1.15
N ILE A 65 -2.62 17.22 -2.17
CA ILE A 65 -1.52 16.52 -2.87
C ILE A 65 -0.35 16.25 -1.92
N ILE A 66 0.01 17.22 -1.06
CA ILE A 66 1.08 17.04 -0.06
C ILE A 66 0.69 15.93 0.92
N ALA A 67 -0.54 15.96 1.45
CA ALA A 67 -1.03 14.93 2.36
C ALA A 67 -1.10 13.55 1.68
N ALA A 68 -1.55 13.49 0.42
CA ALA A 68 -1.57 12.26 -0.37
C ALA A 68 -0.15 11.72 -0.59
N ALA A 69 0.83 12.58 -0.92
CA ALA A 69 2.22 12.18 -1.08
C ALA A 69 2.82 11.61 0.22
N LEU A 70 2.45 12.14 1.38
CA LEU A 70 2.88 11.59 2.68
C LEU A 70 2.26 10.21 2.94
N ILE A 71 0.97 10.02 2.63
CA ILE A 71 0.30 8.72 2.77
C ILE A 71 0.92 7.71 1.79
N GLU A 72 1.11 8.09 0.53
CA GLU A 72 1.72 7.24 -0.50
C GLU A 72 3.17 6.87 -0.14
N GLY A 73 3.95 7.83 0.35
CA GLY A 73 5.34 7.58 0.79
C GLY A 73 5.42 6.56 1.93
N PHE A 74 4.56 6.70 2.95
CA PHE A 74 4.48 5.74 4.05
C PHE A 74 3.96 4.37 3.58
N THR A 75 2.93 4.36 2.74
CA THR A 75 2.32 3.14 2.19
C THR A 75 3.34 2.35 1.36
N PHE A 76 4.08 3.03 0.49
CA PHE A 76 5.12 2.43 -0.32
C PHE A 76 6.23 1.84 0.55
N TYR A 77 6.68 2.56 1.59
CA TYR A 77 7.67 2.02 2.52
C TYR A 77 7.17 0.78 3.27
N ALA A 78 5.91 0.78 3.74
CA ALA A 78 5.31 -0.38 4.39
C ALA A 78 5.19 -1.59 3.45
N LEU A 79 4.78 -1.37 2.19
CA LEU A 79 4.74 -2.42 1.17
C LEU A 79 6.13 -2.98 0.87
N LEU A 80 7.15 -2.12 0.81
CA LEU A 80 8.53 -2.58 0.69
C LEU A 80 8.92 -3.48 1.86
N ILE A 81 8.56 -3.14 3.10
CA ILE A 81 8.83 -4.02 4.25
C ILE A 81 8.10 -5.36 4.10
N CYS A 82 6.82 -5.37 3.72
CA CYS A 82 6.06 -6.60 3.51
C CYS A 82 6.68 -7.49 2.42
N GLN A 83 7.25 -6.88 1.37
CA GLN A 83 7.80 -7.60 0.20
C GLN A 83 9.31 -7.82 0.24
N SER A 84 10.04 -7.20 1.17
CA SER A 84 11.49 -7.36 1.31
C SER A 84 11.80 -8.74 1.87
N GLY A 85 11.75 -9.72 0.96
CA GLY A 85 11.98 -11.12 1.22
C GLY A 85 13.45 -11.45 1.35
N LYS A 86 14.09 -10.95 2.41
CA LYS A 86 15.33 -11.52 2.94
C LYS A 86 15.05 -12.18 4.29
#